data_AF-A0A3M6FLS2-F1
#
_entry.id   AF-A0A3M6FLS2-F1
#
_cell.length_a   1.000
_cell.length_b   1.000
_cell.length_c   1.000
_cell.angle_alpha   90.00
_cell.angle_beta   90.00
_cell.angle_gamma   90.00
#
_symmetry.space_group_name_H-M   'P 1'
#
loop_
_entity.id
_entity.type
_entity.pdbx_description
1 polymer ?
#
loop_
_entity_poly.entity_id
_entity_poly.type
_entity_poly.pdbx_seq_one_letter_code
_entity_poly.pdbx_strand_id
1 'polypeptide(L)'
;MCEQIGDPATSKGPVDRQVVRIITPGTISDEALLDERRDNLIAAVLGDERLFGLAVLDITSGNFSVLEIKGWENLLAELERINPVELLIPDDWPQGLPAEKRRGARRRAPWDFERDSAHKSLCQQFSTQDLKGFGCENLTLAI
;
A
#
# COMPACT_ATOMS: atom_id res chain seq x y z
N MET A 1 -0.91 12.36 16.91
CA MET A 1 -0.78 12.84 18.30
C MET A 1 0.21 11.94 19.00
N CYS A 2 1.24 12.48 19.64
CA CYS A 2 2.13 11.70 20.51
C CYS A 2 1.58 11.78 21.92
N GLU A 3 1.09 10.67 22.46
CA GLU A 3 0.94 10.49 23.89
C GLU A 3 2.13 9.71 24.42
N GLN A 4 2.75 10.25 25.46
CA GLN A 4 3.94 9.72 26.10
C GLN A 4 3.51 8.73 27.19
N ILE A 5 3.93 7.48 27.07
CA ILE A 5 3.85 6.50 28.17
C ILE A 5 5.26 6.32 28.73
N GLY A 6 5.47 6.75 29.97
CA GLY A 6 6.71 6.49 30.71
C GLY A 6 6.89 7.40 31.93
N ASP A 7 7.01 6.78 33.10
CA ASP A 7 7.25 7.41 34.41
C ASP A 7 8.63 8.13 34.42
N PRO A 8 8.73 9.42 34.81
CA PRO A 8 9.97 10.22 34.66
C PRO A 8 11.14 9.80 35.57
N ALA A 9 10.94 8.84 36.48
CA ALA A 9 11.84 8.66 37.62
C ALA A 9 13.08 7.78 37.38
N THR A 10 13.18 7.00 36.29
CA THR A 10 14.22 5.95 36.19
C THR A 10 15.16 5.97 34.98
N SER A 11 15.08 6.94 34.07
CA SER A 11 15.88 6.87 32.82
C SER A 11 16.87 8.03 32.66
N LYS A 12 18.16 7.75 32.89
CA LYS A 12 19.30 8.62 32.49
C LYS A 12 19.66 8.31 31.03
N GLY A 13 19.22 9.15 30.11
CA GLY A 13 19.60 9.10 28.68
C GLY A 13 18.53 9.78 27.82
N PRO A 14 18.89 10.36 26.65
CA PRO A 14 17.90 10.91 25.73
C PRO A 14 16.89 9.81 25.38
N VAL A 15 15.63 10.07 25.73
CA VAL A 15 14.51 9.13 25.57
C VAL A 15 14.42 8.72 24.10
N ASP A 16 14.45 7.42 23.85
CA ASP A 16 14.44 6.81 22.53
C ASP A 16 13.16 7.23 21.79
N ARG A 17 13.30 8.00 20.70
CA ARG A 17 12.15 8.47 19.91
C ARG A 17 11.77 7.38 18.92
N GLN A 18 10.96 6.44 19.35
CA GLN A 18 10.30 5.49 18.44
C GLN A 18 9.12 6.19 17.75
N VAL A 19 9.13 6.22 16.42
CA VAL A 19 7.96 6.59 15.62
C VAL A 19 6.98 5.43 15.72
N VAL A 20 6.03 5.54 16.65
CA VAL A 20 5.08 4.48 17.00
C VAL A 20 4.01 4.22 15.94
N ARG A 21 3.73 5.18 15.04
CA ARG A 21 2.80 5.02 13.91
C ARG A 21 3.00 6.15 12.90
N ILE A 22 3.13 5.83 11.62
CA ILE A 22 3.05 6.80 10.51
C ILE A 22 1.60 6.84 10.05
N ILE A 23 0.95 8.00 10.16
CA ILE A 23 -0.43 8.20 9.71
C ILE A 23 -0.37 8.81 8.29
N THR A 24 -0.77 8.01 7.30
CA THR A 24 -1.12 8.43 5.95
C THR A 24 -2.64 8.34 5.78
N PRO A 25 -3.26 9.02 4.80
CA PRO A 25 -4.72 9.00 4.63
C PRO A 25 -5.32 7.58 4.55
N GLY A 26 -4.59 6.60 3.99
CA GLY A 26 -5.04 5.22 3.93
C GLY A 26 -4.77 4.37 5.19
N THR A 27 -3.98 4.85 6.14
CA THR A 27 -3.62 4.11 7.37
C THR A 27 -4.38 4.58 8.62
N ILE A 28 -5.42 5.40 8.44
CA ILE A 28 -6.32 5.83 9.51
C ILE A 28 -7.26 4.67 9.85
N SER A 29 -7.07 4.10 11.03
CA SER A 29 -7.95 3.08 11.63
C SER A 29 -8.84 3.64 12.74
N ASP A 30 -8.79 4.95 13.02
CA ASP A 30 -9.62 5.59 14.06
C ASP A 30 -11.04 5.83 13.52
N GLU A 31 -12.02 5.12 14.09
CA GLU A 31 -13.46 5.20 13.78
C GLU A 31 -14.00 6.65 13.75
N ALA A 32 -13.40 7.59 14.49
CA ALA A 32 -13.83 8.99 14.54
C ALA A 32 -13.45 9.82 13.29
N LEU A 33 -12.59 9.31 12.40
CA LEU A 33 -12.17 9.96 11.15
C LEU A 33 -12.56 9.15 9.91
N LEU A 34 -13.08 7.94 10.11
CA LEU A 34 -13.70 7.14 9.07
C LEU A 34 -15.02 7.80 8.71
N ASP A 35 -15.07 8.45 7.55
CA ASP A 35 -16.34 8.73 6.91
C ASP A 35 -16.92 7.35 6.58
N GLU A 36 -17.88 6.86 7.38
CA GLU A 36 -18.47 5.48 7.33
C GLU A 36 -18.95 5.05 5.92
N ARG A 37 -18.94 5.96 4.95
CA ARG A 37 -19.33 5.77 3.55
C ARG A 37 -18.18 5.72 2.55
N ARG A 38 -16.91 5.83 2.99
CA ARG A 38 -15.75 5.77 2.08
C ARG A 38 -14.88 4.56 2.41
N ASP A 39 -14.74 3.69 1.42
CA ASP A 39 -13.80 2.57 1.48
C ASP A 39 -12.37 3.11 1.63
N ASN A 40 -11.69 2.74 2.72
CA ASN A 40 -10.29 3.10 2.96
C ASN A 40 -9.35 2.17 2.20
N LEU A 41 -9.44 2.26 0.86
CA LEU A 41 -8.63 1.46 -0.03
C LEU A 41 -7.28 2.13 -0.27
N ILE A 42 -6.21 1.39 0.03
CA ILE A 42 -4.86 1.70 -0.44
C ILE A 42 -4.60 0.84 -1.67
N ALA A 43 -4.08 1.45 -2.73
CA ALA A 43 -3.64 0.75 -3.91
C ALA A 43 -2.14 0.98 -4.15
N ALA A 44 -1.47 0.01 -4.77
CA ALA A 44 -0.12 0.15 -5.28
C ALA A 44 -0.08 -0.34 -6.73
N VAL A 45 0.60 0.41 -7.61
CA VAL A 45 0.73 0.04 -9.03
C VAL A 45 2.19 0.03 -9.45
N LEU A 46 2.58 -1.02 -10.16
CA LEU A 46 3.89 -1.21 -10.80
C LEU A 46 3.69 -1.64 -12.25
N GLY A 47 4.67 -1.37 -13.13
CA GLY A 47 4.69 -1.87 -14.50
C GLY A 47 4.66 -0.77 -15.56
N ASP A 48 4.24 -1.16 -16.77
CA ASP A 48 4.21 -0.29 -17.94
C ASP A 48 2.96 -0.55 -18.82
N GLU A 49 2.84 0.15 -19.94
CA GLU A 49 1.70 0.06 -20.85
C GLU A 49 1.39 -1.37 -21.35
N ARG A 50 2.35 -2.30 -21.32
CA ARG A 50 2.15 -3.69 -21.71
C ARG A 50 1.44 -4.47 -20.60
N LEU A 51 1.82 -4.22 -19.36
CA LEU A 51 1.30 -4.90 -18.19
C LEU A 51 1.56 -4.09 -16.92
N PHE A 52 0.52 -3.92 -16.12
CA PHE A 52 0.56 -3.33 -14.79
C PHE A 52 0.20 -4.40 -13.77
N GLY A 53 0.90 -4.41 -12.64
CA GLY A 53 0.42 -5.02 -11.43
C GLY A 53 -0.31 -3.99 -10.59
N LEU A 54 -1.46 -4.38 -10.04
CA LEU A 54 -2.24 -3.58 -9.11
C LEU A 54 -2.50 -4.43 -7.86
N ALA A 55 -2.06 -3.94 -6.71
CA ALA A 55 -2.38 -4.49 -5.41
C ALA A 55 -3.34 -3.53 -4.68
N VAL A 56 -4.38 -4.05 -4.04
CA VAL A 56 -5.40 -3.26 -3.35
C VAL A 56 -5.65 -3.85 -1.97
N LEU A 57 -5.54 -3.01 -0.94
CA LEU A 57 -5.83 -3.35 0.44
C LEU A 57 -6.97 -2.48 0.97
N ASP A 58 -8.02 -3.12 1.43
CA ASP A 58 -8.98 -2.50 2.33
C ASP A 58 -8.48 -2.68 3.77
N ILE A 59 -8.07 -1.58 4.39
CA ILE A 59 -7.54 -1.63 5.76
C ILE A 59 -8.62 -1.96 6.81
N THR A 60 -9.89 -1.71 6.48
CA THR A 60 -11.02 -1.89 7.41
C THR A 60 -11.46 -3.34 7.47
N SER A 61 -11.57 -4.00 6.31
CA SER A 61 -11.98 -5.40 6.21
C SER A 61 -10.81 -6.39 6.17
N GLY A 62 -9.59 -5.90 5.92
CA GLY A 62 -8.42 -6.74 5.66
C GLY A 62 -8.44 -7.41 4.29
N ASN A 63 -9.39 -7.06 3.41
CA ASN A 63 -9.44 -7.60 2.06
C ASN A 63 -8.23 -7.13 1.26
N PHE A 64 -7.40 -8.08 0.83
CA PHE A 64 -6.24 -7.84 0.01
C PHE A 64 -6.37 -8.58 -1.31
N SER A 65 -6.26 -7.84 -2.42
CA SER A 65 -6.38 -8.39 -3.77
C SER A 65 -5.27 -7.90 -4.67
N VAL A 66 -4.91 -8.73 -5.63
CA VAL A 66 -3.85 -8.47 -6.61
C VAL A 66 -4.35 -8.85 -7.99
N LEU A 67 -4.01 -8.05 -9.00
CA LEU A 67 -4.36 -8.29 -10.39
C LEU A 67 -3.32 -7.73 -11.35
N GLU A 68 -3.23 -8.34 -12.52
CA GLU A 68 -2.44 -7.81 -13.63
C GLU A 68 -3.35 -7.29 -14.75
N ILE A 69 -3.08 -6.07 -15.20
CA ILE A 69 -3.93 -5.32 -16.13
C ILE A 69 -3.11 -4.88 -17.33
N LYS A 70 -3.64 -5.05 -18.54
CA LYS A 70 -2.97 -4.62 -19.77
C LYS A 70 -3.44 -3.23 -20.19
N GLY A 71 -2.50 -2.33 -20.47
CA GLY A 71 -2.81 -1.01 -21.02
C GLY A 71 -3.31 0.01 -19.99
N TRP A 72 -2.98 1.27 -20.26
CA TRP A 72 -3.38 2.41 -19.41
C TRP A 72 -4.90 2.56 -19.28
N GLU A 73 -5.65 2.31 -20.36
CA GLU A 73 -7.11 2.46 -20.35
C GLU A 73 -7.76 1.53 -19.31
N ASN A 74 -7.39 0.26 -19.31
CA ASN A 74 -7.93 -0.70 -18.35
C ASN A 74 -7.46 -0.42 -16.92
N LEU A 75 -6.19 -0.02 -16.74
CA LEU A 75 -5.69 0.36 -15.42
C LEU A 75 -6.47 1.56 -14.88
N LEU A 76 -6.69 2.59 -15.69
CA LEU A 76 -7.43 3.78 -15.29
C LEU A 76 -8.90 3.47 -14.99
N ALA A 77 -9.54 2.62 -15.81
CA ALA A 77 -10.90 2.17 -15.54
C ALA A 77 -11.00 1.44 -14.19
N GLU A 78 -10.02 0.59 -13.87
CA GLU A 78 -10.00 -0.13 -12.60
C GLU A 78 -9.72 0.81 -11.41
N LEU A 79 -8.79 1.75 -11.56
CA LEU A 79 -8.51 2.76 -10.55
C LEU A 79 -9.72 3.68 -10.31
N GLU A 80 -10.51 4.02 -11.33
CA GLU A 80 -11.79 4.73 -11.18
C GLU A 80 -12.83 3.88 -10.46
N ARG A 81 -12.91 2.58 -10.78
CA ARG A 81 -13.85 1.64 -10.16
C ARG A 81 -13.60 1.46 -8.67
N ILE A 82 -12.35 1.29 -8.26
CA ILE A 82 -11.97 1.09 -6.85
C ILE A 82 -11.79 2.42 -6.11
N ASN A 83 -11.43 3.49 -6.82
CA ASN A 83 -11.22 4.84 -6.30
C ASN A 83 -10.43 4.88 -4.96
N PRO A 84 -9.15 4.47 -4.95
CA PRO A 84 -8.40 4.33 -3.71
C PRO A 84 -8.10 5.69 -3.09
N VAL A 85 -8.16 5.76 -1.75
CA VAL A 85 -7.86 7.01 -1.01
C VAL A 85 -6.36 7.34 -1.04
N GLU A 86 -5.52 6.32 -1.26
CA GLU A 86 -4.08 6.45 -1.41
C GLU A 86 -3.59 5.49 -2.51
N LEU A 87 -2.83 6.02 -3.46
CA LEU A 87 -2.26 5.27 -4.59
C LEU A 87 -0.74 5.38 -4.57
N LEU A 88 -0.05 4.28 -4.31
CA LEU A 88 1.40 4.20 -4.31
C LEU A 88 1.90 3.89 -5.73
N ILE A 89 2.86 4.67 -6.19
CA ILE A 89 3.55 4.48 -7.47
C ILE A 89 5.07 4.59 -7.27
N PRO A 90 5.90 3.88 -8.06
CA PRO A 90 7.34 4.04 -8.03
C PRO A 90 7.75 5.49 -8.35
N ASP A 91 8.78 5.99 -7.67
CA ASP A 91 9.29 7.35 -7.88
C ASP A 91 10.14 7.47 -9.16
N ASP A 92 10.69 6.36 -9.65
CA ASP A 92 11.45 6.23 -10.89
C ASP A 92 10.58 6.16 -12.15
N TRP A 93 9.26 6.08 -11.99
CA TRP A 93 8.32 6.22 -13.10
C TRP A 93 8.45 7.59 -13.78
N PRO A 94 8.21 7.67 -15.11
CA PRO A 94 8.09 8.95 -15.81
C PRO A 94 7.15 9.93 -15.11
N GLN A 95 7.44 11.23 -15.21
CA GLN A 95 6.60 12.29 -14.68
C GLN A 95 5.39 12.54 -15.60
N GLY A 96 4.25 12.92 -15.01
CA GLY A 96 3.06 13.32 -15.76
C GLY A 96 2.19 12.14 -16.25
N LEU A 97 2.44 10.94 -15.73
CA LEU A 97 1.65 9.75 -16.06
C LEU A 97 0.19 9.92 -15.61
N PRO A 98 -0.78 9.27 -16.29
CA PRO A 98 -2.19 9.36 -15.93
C PRO A 98 -2.49 9.00 -14.46
N ALA A 99 -1.84 7.98 -13.91
CA ALA A 99 -2.01 7.55 -12.51
C ALA A 99 -1.57 8.62 -11.50
N GLU A 100 -0.55 9.42 -11.82
CA GLU A 100 -0.02 10.47 -10.94
C GLU A 100 -1.00 11.65 -10.78
N LYS A 101 -1.92 11.84 -11.75
CA LYS A 101 -2.92 12.91 -11.70
C LYS A 101 -4.05 12.61 -10.71
N ARG A 102 -4.13 11.38 -10.17
CA ARG A 102 -5.16 11.00 -9.22
C ARG A 102 -4.92 11.65 -7.86
N ARG A 103 -6.01 12.04 -7.20
CA ARG A 103 -5.96 12.49 -5.81
C ARG A 103 -5.47 11.32 -4.94
N GLY A 104 -4.49 11.58 -4.09
CA GLY A 104 -3.92 10.53 -3.21
C GLY A 104 -2.76 9.76 -3.84
N ALA A 105 -2.34 10.06 -5.07
CA ALA A 105 -1.12 9.50 -5.63
C ALA A 105 0.11 9.89 -4.79
N ARG A 106 0.98 8.92 -4.50
CA ARG A 106 2.20 9.07 -3.71
C ARG A 106 3.33 8.30 -4.39
N ARG A 107 4.40 9.01 -4.73
CA ARG A 107 5.64 8.39 -5.18
C ARG A 107 6.34 7.72 -3.99
N ARG A 108 6.85 6.52 -4.21
CA ARG A 108 7.56 5.67 -3.24
C ARG A 108 8.82 5.14 -3.88
N ALA A 109 9.83 4.85 -3.07
CA ALA A 109 11.10 4.39 -3.59
C ALA A 109 10.94 3.04 -4.30
N PRO A 110 11.73 2.73 -5.34
CA PRO A 110 11.49 1.56 -6.18
C PRO A 110 11.68 0.24 -5.42
N TRP A 111 12.53 0.25 -4.39
CA TRP A 111 12.75 -0.91 -3.52
C TRP A 111 11.51 -1.31 -2.70
N ASP A 112 10.53 -0.41 -2.51
CA ASP A 112 9.24 -0.76 -1.90
C ASP A 112 8.41 -1.69 -2.81
N PHE A 113 8.78 -1.83 -4.09
CA PHE A 113 8.11 -2.64 -5.11
C PHE A 113 8.94 -3.85 -5.59
N GLU A 114 10.01 -4.20 -4.87
CA GLU A 114 10.84 -5.35 -5.20
C GLU A 114 10.12 -6.66 -4.92
N ARG A 115 9.86 -7.44 -5.97
CA ARG A 115 9.14 -8.71 -5.91
C ARG A 115 9.67 -9.70 -4.86
N ASP A 116 10.99 -9.88 -4.76
CA ASP A 116 11.57 -10.83 -3.80
C ASP A 116 11.31 -10.41 -2.35
N SER A 117 11.37 -9.09 -2.09
CA SER A 117 11.11 -8.50 -0.78
C SER A 117 9.62 -8.57 -0.45
N ALA A 118 8.75 -8.29 -1.42
CA ALA A 118 7.31 -8.36 -1.27
C ALA A 118 6.81 -9.81 -1.09
N HIS A 119 7.30 -10.77 -1.88
CA HIS A 119 6.97 -12.19 -1.74
C HIS A 119 7.31 -12.71 -0.33
N LYS A 120 8.50 -12.39 0.19
CA LYS A 120 8.90 -12.75 1.56
C LYS A 120 7.98 -12.13 2.59
N SER A 121 7.64 -10.85 2.42
CA SER A 121 6.76 -10.11 3.33
C SER A 121 5.34 -10.70 3.35
N LEU A 122 4.79 -11.06 2.20
CA LEU A 122 3.48 -11.70 2.08
C LEU A 122 3.46 -13.09 2.70
N CYS A 123 4.47 -13.92 2.43
CA CYS A 123 4.59 -15.25 3.04
C CYS A 123 4.71 -15.15 4.57
N GLN A 124 5.47 -14.18 5.08
CA GLN A 124 5.57 -13.92 6.51
C GLN A 124 4.22 -13.47 7.11
N GLN A 125 3.54 -12.53 6.45
CA GLN A 125 2.25 -11.99 6.91
C GLN A 125 1.17 -13.08 6.96
N PHE A 126 1.09 -13.93 5.92
CA PHE A 126 0.09 -14.99 5.84
C PHE A 126 0.53 -16.31 6.48
N SER A 127 1.75 -16.37 7.03
CA SER A 127 2.33 -17.58 7.62
C SER A 127 2.32 -18.78 6.65
N THR A 128 2.66 -18.54 5.38
CA THR A 128 2.74 -19.55 4.32
C THR A 128 4.17 -19.70 3.78
N GLN A 129 4.43 -20.78 3.05
CA GLN A 129 5.73 -21.00 2.39
C GLN A 129 5.78 -20.41 0.97
N ASP A 130 4.64 -20.38 0.31
CA ASP A 130 4.45 -19.81 -1.03
C ASP A 130 3.06 -19.18 -1.14
N LEU A 131 2.75 -18.62 -2.32
CA LEU A 131 1.49 -17.96 -2.61
C LEU A 131 0.60 -18.78 -3.57
N LYS A 132 0.95 -20.06 -3.82
CA LYS A 132 0.17 -20.95 -4.71
C LYS A 132 -1.24 -21.19 -4.20
N GLY A 133 -1.39 -21.29 -2.88
CA GLY A 133 -2.70 -21.45 -2.24
C GLY A 133 -3.65 -20.27 -2.45
N PHE A 134 -3.11 -19.09 -2.79
CA PHE A 134 -3.89 -17.88 -3.09
C PHE A 134 -4.12 -17.67 -4.59
N GLY A 135 -3.52 -18.51 -5.44
CA GLY A 135 -3.69 -18.43 -6.90
C GLY A 135 -2.94 -17.26 -7.57
N CYS A 136 -2.06 -16.56 -6.85
CA CYS A 136 -1.35 -15.38 -7.35
C CYS A 136 0.15 -15.60 -7.63
N GLU A 137 0.71 -16.78 -7.34
CA GLU A 137 2.13 -17.13 -7.52
C GLU A 137 2.73 -16.69 -8.88
N ASN A 138 1.93 -16.80 -9.96
CA ASN A 138 2.37 -16.51 -11.32
C ASN A 138 2.26 -15.02 -11.70
N LEU A 139 1.66 -14.18 -10.85
CA LEU A 139 1.61 -12.74 -11.08
C LEU A 139 3.02 -12.18 -10.86
N THR A 140 3.48 -11.42 -11.85
CA THR A 140 4.87 -10.95 -11.94
C THR A 140 5.06 -9.52 -11.51
N LEU A 141 4.03 -8.68 -11.66
CA LEU A 141 4.07 -7.26 -11.33
C LEU A 141 3.14 -6.89 -10.16
N ALA A 142 2.18 -7.76 -9.83
CA ALA A 142 1.20 -7.52 -8.78
C ALA A 142 1.63 -8.04 -7.39
N ILE A 143 2.81 -8.68 -7.33
CA ILE A 143 3.46 -9.18 -6.11
C ILE A 143 4.86 -8.61 -6.03
#